data_AF-A0A0E9ZH30-F1
#
_entry.id   AF-A0A0E9ZH30-F1
#
_cell.length_a   1.000
_cell.length_b   1.000
_cell.length_c   1.000
_cell.angle_alpha   90.00
_cell.angle_beta   90.00
_cell.angle_gamma   90.00
#
_symmetry.space_group_name_H-M   'P 1'
#
loop_
_entity.id
_entity.type
_entity.pdbx_description
1 polymer ?
#
loop_
_entity_poly.entity_id
_entity_poly.type
_entity_poly.pdbx_seq_one_letter_code
_entity_poly.pdbx_strand_id
1 'polypeptide(L)'
;MTEKIKIVGTPPKWDQAEFESKLEGWINVYRGTQQSMELVSAPFEHELLQAVIDKSKEGYTVAINQRVHHEQLNHSVWLVKPPAAQAEDIAAIKAKVKAEYVAYIESERARYQDLLRQQLLQAQDEKERKAAEQARAKKLAQIEAEVQACYSPLEIPA
;
A
#
# COMPACT_ATOMS: atom_id res chain seq x y z
N MET A 1 -11.30 -23.70 -16.41
CA MET A 1 -10.91 -22.56 -17.28
C MET A 1 -9.95 -21.72 -16.48
N THR A 2 -8.68 -21.61 -16.87
CA THR A 2 -7.70 -20.76 -16.19
C THR A 2 -7.91 -19.32 -16.68
N GLU A 3 -8.20 -18.40 -15.75
CA GLU A 3 -8.33 -16.98 -16.06
C GLU A 3 -7.02 -16.45 -16.66
N LYS A 4 -7.13 -15.74 -17.79
CA LYS A 4 -5.98 -15.11 -18.46
C LYS A 4 -5.49 -13.95 -17.62
N ILE A 5 -4.28 -14.07 -17.07
CA ILE A 5 -3.64 -12.96 -16.38
C ILE A 5 -3.14 -11.98 -17.44
N LYS A 6 -3.75 -10.80 -17.48
CA LYS A 6 -3.35 -9.71 -18.39
C LYS A 6 -2.99 -8.49 -17.56
N ILE A 7 -1.71 -8.17 -17.51
CA ILE A 7 -1.24 -6.96 -16.84
C ILE A 7 -1.36 -5.79 -17.81
N VAL A 8 -1.90 -4.68 -17.34
CA VAL A 8 -1.99 -3.42 -18.09
C VAL A 8 -1.38 -2.33 -17.23
N GLY A 9 -0.37 -1.63 -17.73
CA GLY A 9 0.27 -0.50 -17.05
C GLY A 9 1.75 -0.73 -16.71
N THR A 10 2.33 0.25 -16.01
CA THR A 10 3.72 0.26 -15.54
C THR A 10 3.72 0.18 -14.02
N PRO A 11 4.67 -0.51 -13.37
CA PRO A 11 4.75 -0.53 -11.91
C PRO A 11 4.85 0.90 -11.35
N PRO A 12 4.27 1.15 -10.15
CA PRO A 12 4.37 2.46 -9.51
C PRO A 12 5.84 2.84 -9.29
N LYS A 13 6.13 4.11 -9.52
CA LYS A 13 7.45 4.72 -9.32
C LYS A 13 7.35 5.73 -8.19
N TRP A 14 8.50 6.09 -7.61
CA TRP A 14 8.55 7.19 -6.66
C TRP A 14 8.03 8.47 -7.31
N ASP A 15 6.95 9.01 -6.77
CA ASP A 15 6.46 10.33 -7.09
C ASP A 15 6.65 11.26 -5.89
N GLN A 16 7.45 12.30 -6.09
CA GLN A 16 7.75 13.28 -5.06
C GLN A 16 6.49 14.08 -4.67
N ALA A 17 5.61 14.39 -5.62
CA ALA A 17 4.40 15.16 -5.35
C ALA A 17 3.38 14.35 -4.54
N GLU A 18 3.23 13.05 -4.85
CA GLU A 18 2.39 12.14 -4.07
C GLU A 18 2.91 11.98 -2.63
N PHE A 19 4.23 11.82 -2.48
CA PHE A 19 4.86 11.76 -1.16
C PHE A 19 4.64 13.04 -0.35
N GLU A 20 4.82 14.20 -0.95
CA GLU A 20 4.63 15.50 -0.29
C GLU A 20 3.17 15.70 0.12
N SER A 21 2.22 15.36 -0.75
CA SER A 21 0.79 15.40 -0.42
C SER A 21 0.42 14.51 0.77
N LYS A 22 0.96 13.28 0.82
CA LYS A 22 0.77 12.38 1.96
C LYS A 22 1.42 12.94 3.23
N LEU A 23 2.63 13.46 3.13
CA LEU A 23 3.36 14.05 4.25
C LEU A 23 2.60 15.25 4.83
N GLU A 24 2.10 16.14 3.97
CA GLU A 24 1.29 17.28 4.38
C GLU A 24 0.02 16.84 5.10
N GLY A 25 -0.67 15.81 4.59
CA GLY A 25 -1.81 15.20 5.27
C GLY A 25 -1.48 14.74 6.69
N TRP A 26 -0.35 14.04 6.87
CA TRP A 26 0.10 13.60 8.19
C TRP A 26 0.54 14.74 9.11
N ILE A 27 1.20 15.77 8.59
CA ILE A 27 1.56 16.97 9.36
C ILE A 27 0.31 17.71 9.83
N ASN A 28 -0.72 17.79 8.98
CA ASN A 28 -2.00 18.40 9.35
C ASN A 28 -2.71 17.60 10.44
N VAL A 29 -2.68 16.27 10.38
CA VAL A 29 -3.18 15.40 11.46
C VAL A 29 -2.39 15.64 12.76
N TYR A 30 -1.07 15.69 12.70
CA TYR A 30 -0.22 15.94 13.87
C TYR A 30 -0.59 17.28 14.55
N ARG A 31 -0.67 18.36 13.78
CA ARG A 31 -1.01 19.70 14.26
C ARG A 31 -2.46 19.82 14.74
N GLY A 32 -3.37 19.11 14.10
CA GLY A 32 -4.81 19.16 14.41
C GLY A 32 -5.23 18.26 15.56
N THR A 33 -4.37 17.36 16.02
CA THR A 33 -4.69 16.37 17.07
C THR A 33 -3.80 16.53 18.30
N GLN A 34 -4.09 15.74 19.33
CA GLN A 34 -3.33 15.67 20.57
C GLN A 34 -1.88 15.20 20.39
N GLN A 35 -1.46 14.77 19.19
CA GLN A 35 -0.08 14.34 18.92
C GLN A 35 0.94 15.49 19.07
N SER A 36 0.52 16.72 18.74
CA SER A 36 1.31 17.94 18.94
C SER A 36 1.23 18.50 20.36
N MET A 37 0.54 17.79 21.26
CA MET A 37 0.25 18.25 22.62
C MET A 37 0.80 17.28 23.67
N GLU A 38 0.87 17.75 24.90
CA GLU A 38 1.23 17.01 26.09
C GLU A 38 0.17 17.27 27.16
N LEU A 39 -0.34 16.20 27.79
CA LEU A 39 -1.30 16.31 28.87
C LEU A 39 -0.55 16.49 30.19
N VAL A 40 -0.79 17.60 30.86
CA VAL A 40 -0.32 17.82 32.23
C VAL A 40 -1.50 17.56 33.17
N SER A 41 -1.30 16.70 34.17
CA SER A 41 -2.32 16.33 35.14
C SER A 41 -1.76 16.36 36.55
N ALA A 42 -2.56 16.83 37.51
CA ALA A 42 -2.24 16.80 38.93
C ALA A 42 -3.50 16.63 39.79
N PRO A 43 -3.39 16.05 40.99
CA PRO A 43 -4.52 15.91 41.91
C PRO A 43 -4.98 17.22 42.52
N PHE A 44 -4.07 18.18 42.72
CA PHE A 44 -4.41 19.48 43.30
C PHE A 44 -4.17 20.62 42.32
N GLU A 45 -5.01 21.64 42.37
CA GLU A 45 -5.00 22.75 41.40
C GLU A 45 -3.69 23.55 41.47
N HIS A 46 -3.14 23.76 42.68
CA HIS A 46 -1.89 24.49 42.85
C HIS A 46 -0.69 23.73 42.26
N GLU A 47 -0.69 22.39 42.34
CA GLU A 47 0.33 21.55 41.70
C GLU A 47 0.19 21.58 40.17
N LEU A 48 -1.05 21.54 39.66
CA LEU A 48 -1.31 21.67 38.23
C LEU A 48 -0.80 23.02 37.71
N LEU A 49 -1.14 24.12 38.40
CA LEU A 49 -0.71 25.46 38.01
C LEU A 49 0.81 25.58 38.04
N GLN A 50 1.48 25.02 39.04
CA GLN A 50 2.94 25.00 39.11
C GLN A 50 3.55 24.23 37.94
N ALA A 51 3.03 23.04 37.62
CA ALA A 51 3.48 22.24 36.48
C ALA A 51 3.29 22.97 35.13
N VAL A 52 2.17 23.68 34.96
CA VAL A 52 1.91 24.50 33.77
C VAL A 52 2.89 25.67 33.67
N ILE A 53 3.20 26.35 34.79
CA ILE A 53 4.19 27.43 34.83
C ILE A 53 5.57 26.91 34.43
N ASP A 54 5.96 25.74 34.94
CA ASP A 54 7.27 25.17 34.64
C ASP A 54 7.38 24.74 33.17
N LYS A 55 6.32 24.11 32.62
CA LYS A 55 6.25 23.81 31.18
C LYS A 55 6.20 25.06 30.31
N SER A 56 5.57 26.13 30.77
CA SER A 56 5.56 27.42 30.05
C SER A 56 6.97 28.00 29.91
N LYS A 57 7.84 27.83 30.92
CA LYS A 57 9.27 28.22 30.83
C LYS A 57 10.04 27.39 29.79
N GLU A 58 9.64 26.14 29.56
CA GLU A 58 10.18 25.28 28.49
C GLU A 58 9.64 25.67 27.09
N GLY A 59 8.75 26.65 27.00
CA GLY A 59 8.18 27.15 25.75
C GLY A 59 6.89 26.44 25.31
N TYR A 60 6.27 25.64 26.18
CA TYR A 60 4.95 25.09 25.95
C TYR A 60 3.88 26.18 26.09
N THR A 61 2.77 26.03 25.36
CA THR A 61 1.63 26.96 25.44
C THR A 61 0.34 26.21 25.71
N VAL A 62 -0.65 26.83 26.37
CA VAL A 62 -1.92 26.15 26.66
C VAL A 62 -2.71 25.93 25.37
N ALA A 63 -3.20 24.70 25.16
CA ALA A 63 -3.99 24.34 23.99
C ALA A 63 -5.42 24.89 24.10
N ILE A 64 -5.68 26.04 23.46
CA ILE A 64 -6.98 26.74 23.52
C ILE A 64 -8.13 25.92 22.91
N ASN A 65 -7.81 25.02 21.99
CA ASN A 65 -8.79 24.14 21.33
C ASN A 65 -9.18 22.92 22.18
N GLN A 66 -8.54 22.68 23.33
CA GLN A 66 -8.86 21.60 24.24
C GLN A 66 -9.52 22.13 25.51
N ARG A 67 -10.42 21.32 26.08
CA ARG A 67 -11.03 21.66 27.37
C ARG A 67 -10.05 21.39 28.50
N VAL A 68 -10.05 22.28 29.50
CA VAL A 68 -9.43 22.02 30.79
C VAL A 68 -10.36 21.08 31.57
N HIS A 69 -9.81 20.00 32.12
CA HIS A 69 -10.56 19.08 32.97
C HIS A 69 -10.37 19.46 34.43
N HIS A 70 -11.47 19.47 35.18
CA HIS A 70 -11.46 19.82 36.59
C HIS A 70 -12.44 18.91 37.33
N GLU A 71 -11.92 18.05 38.18
CA GLU A 71 -12.67 17.09 38.98
C GLU A 71 -11.97 16.88 40.33
N GLN A 72 -12.68 16.31 41.30
CA GLN A 72 -12.13 16.07 42.63
C GLN A 72 -10.88 15.19 42.54
N LEU A 73 -9.74 15.72 42.98
CA LEU A 73 -8.44 15.07 42.93
C LEU A 73 -7.97 14.69 41.50
N ASN A 74 -8.50 15.35 40.48
CA ASN A 74 -8.19 15.06 39.08
C ASN A 74 -8.33 16.32 38.21
N HIS A 75 -7.24 17.04 38.01
CA HIS A 75 -7.19 18.23 37.16
C HIS A 75 -6.21 18.01 36.03
N SER A 76 -6.57 18.38 34.81
CA SER A 76 -5.64 18.26 33.68
C SER A 76 -5.85 19.32 32.61
N VAL A 77 -4.77 19.64 31.91
CA VAL A 77 -4.74 20.59 30.81
C VAL A 77 -3.80 20.12 29.71
N TRP A 78 -4.22 20.32 28.47
CA TRP A 78 -3.37 20.07 27.32
C TRP A 78 -2.49 21.27 27.03
N LEU A 79 -1.20 21.02 26.83
CA LEU A 79 -0.21 22.01 26.42
C LEU A 79 0.31 21.67 25.03
N VAL A 80 0.41 22.64 24.14
CA VAL A 80 1.05 22.54 22.84
C VAL A 80 2.57 22.53 23.02
N LYS A 81 3.23 21.55 22.42
CA LYS A 81 4.69 21.39 22.45
C LYS A 81 5.40 22.60 21.84
N PRO A 82 6.63 22.95 22.29
CA PRO A 82 7.40 24.03 21.69
C PRO A 82 7.82 23.70 20.24
N PRO A 83 8.13 24.72 19.41
CA PRO A 83 8.48 24.51 18.00
C PRO A 83 9.66 23.55 17.76
N ALA A 84 10.64 23.54 18.66
CA ALA A 84 11.78 22.63 18.57
C ALA A 84 11.35 21.16 18.72
N ALA A 85 10.56 20.84 19.74
CA ALA A 85 10.02 19.49 19.93
C ALA A 85 9.08 19.07 18.79
N GLN A 86 8.26 20.00 18.28
CA GLN A 86 7.43 19.72 17.11
C GLN A 86 8.25 19.44 15.85
N ALA A 87 9.39 20.10 15.66
CA ALA A 87 10.26 19.86 14.51
C ALA A 87 10.86 18.44 14.53
N GLU A 88 11.24 17.95 15.71
CA GLU A 88 11.70 16.58 15.91
C GLU A 88 10.60 15.55 15.63
N ASP A 89 9.39 15.78 16.16
CA ASP A 89 8.23 14.93 15.90
C ASP A 89 7.90 14.89 14.39
N ILE A 90 7.90 16.04 13.72
CA ILE A 90 7.64 16.14 12.27
C ILE A 90 8.74 15.41 11.47
N ALA A 91 10.00 15.48 11.90
CA ALA A 91 11.09 14.74 11.26
C ALA A 91 10.89 13.22 11.40
N ALA A 92 10.45 12.75 12.57
CA ALA A 92 10.10 11.35 12.80
C ALA A 92 8.91 10.91 11.94
N ILE A 93 7.85 11.74 11.85
CA ILE A 93 6.71 11.51 10.96
C ILE A 93 7.18 11.39 9.51
N LYS A 94 8.04 12.31 9.06
CA LYS A 94 8.60 12.29 7.69
C LYS A 94 9.37 11.00 7.41
N ALA A 95 10.19 10.54 8.35
CA ALA A 95 10.93 9.29 8.22
C ALA A 95 9.98 8.08 8.12
N LYS A 96 8.96 8.02 8.97
CA LYS A 96 7.95 6.96 8.98
C LYS A 96 7.16 6.91 7.67
N VAL A 97 6.60 8.04 7.24
CA VAL A 97 5.81 8.14 5.99
C VAL A 97 6.66 7.77 4.78
N LYS A 98 7.94 8.17 4.77
CA LYS A 98 8.86 7.78 3.69
C LYS A 98 9.10 6.27 3.67
N ALA A 99 9.35 5.66 4.83
CA ALA A 99 9.56 4.21 4.93
C ALA A 99 8.32 3.43 4.46
N GLU A 100 7.12 3.85 4.88
CA GLU A 100 5.85 3.24 4.46
C GLU A 100 5.63 3.37 2.96
N TYR A 101 5.91 4.54 2.37
CA TYR A 101 5.74 4.75 0.93
C TYR A 101 6.75 3.96 0.09
N VAL A 102 8.00 3.84 0.55
CA VAL A 102 9.00 2.97 -0.10
C VAL A 102 8.56 1.51 -0.03
N ALA A 103 8.14 1.02 1.15
CA ALA A 103 7.66 -0.35 1.31
C ALA A 103 6.44 -0.65 0.42
N TYR A 104 5.52 0.31 0.28
CA TYR A 104 4.41 0.22 -0.65
C TYR A 104 4.89 0.05 -2.10
N ILE A 105 5.80 0.91 -2.57
CA ILE A 105 6.34 0.81 -3.95
C ILE A 105 7.05 -0.53 -4.15
N GLU A 106 7.85 -0.99 -3.19
CA GLU A 106 8.56 -2.27 -3.28
C GLU A 106 7.60 -3.46 -3.35
N SER A 107 6.58 -3.50 -2.49
CA SER A 107 5.56 -4.55 -2.51
C SER A 107 4.77 -4.57 -3.82
N GLU A 108 4.40 -3.40 -4.35
CA GLU A 108 3.73 -3.32 -5.65
C GLU A 108 4.65 -3.80 -6.78
N ARG A 109 5.93 -3.41 -6.79
CA ARG A 109 6.87 -3.90 -7.79
C ARG A 109 7.04 -5.41 -7.75
N ALA A 110 7.12 -6.01 -6.56
CA ALA A 110 7.16 -7.47 -6.41
C ALA A 110 5.91 -8.13 -6.99
N ARG A 111 4.72 -7.61 -6.63
CA ARG A 111 3.44 -8.09 -7.17
C ARG A 111 3.39 -8.04 -8.70
N TYR A 112 3.82 -6.92 -9.29
CA TYR A 112 3.87 -6.76 -10.76
C TYR A 112 4.84 -7.75 -11.41
N GLN A 113 5.99 -8.02 -10.80
CA GLN A 113 6.95 -9.01 -11.31
C GLN A 113 6.36 -10.42 -11.30
N ASP A 114 5.67 -10.81 -10.23
CA ASP A 114 5.09 -12.14 -10.11
C ASP A 114 3.93 -12.36 -11.10
N LEU A 115 3.07 -11.35 -11.26
CA LEU A 115 2.03 -11.38 -12.29
C LEU A 115 2.66 -11.52 -13.69
N LEU A 116 3.76 -10.80 -13.97
CA LEU A 116 4.41 -10.85 -15.28
C LEU A 116 5.00 -12.23 -15.56
N ARG A 117 5.62 -12.85 -14.55
CA ARG A 117 6.09 -14.23 -14.62
C ARG A 117 4.94 -15.19 -14.95
N GLN A 118 3.82 -15.07 -14.25
CA GLN A 118 2.65 -15.93 -14.48
C GLN A 118 2.06 -15.73 -15.89
N GLN A 119 1.97 -14.49 -16.37
CA GLN A 119 1.50 -14.19 -17.72
C GLN A 119 2.43 -14.79 -18.79
N LEU A 120 3.76 -14.71 -18.60
CA LEU A 120 4.72 -15.27 -19.54
C LEU A 120 4.69 -16.79 -19.55
N LEU A 121 4.54 -17.45 -18.40
CA LEU A 121 4.37 -18.90 -18.31
C LEU A 121 3.10 -19.36 -19.02
N GLN A 122 1.95 -18.73 -18.73
CA GLN A 122 0.68 -19.04 -19.42
C GLN A 122 0.80 -18.85 -20.95
N ALA A 123 1.50 -17.80 -21.40
CA ALA A 123 1.71 -17.55 -22.80
C ALA A 123 2.63 -18.58 -23.48
N GLN A 124 3.64 -19.11 -22.77
CA GLN A 124 4.46 -20.21 -23.26
C GLN A 124 3.66 -21.52 -23.32
N ASP A 125 2.96 -21.88 -22.25
CA ASP A 125 2.13 -23.09 -22.19
C ASP A 125 1.06 -23.10 -23.28
N GLU A 126 0.40 -21.96 -23.55
CA GLU A 126 -0.56 -21.83 -24.65
C GLU A 126 0.10 -22.02 -26.02
N LYS A 127 1.33 -21.53 -26.22
CA LYS A 127 2.07 -21.72 -27.46
C LYS A 127 2.45 -23.18 -27.66
N GLU A 128 2.96 -23.84 -26.61
CA GLU A 128 3.35 -25.25 -26.66
C GLU A 128 2.14 -26.16 -26.89
N ARG A 129 1.02 -25.93 -26.20
CA ARG A 129 -0.22 -26.67 -26.43
C ARG A 129 -0.73 -26.52 -27.86
N LYS A 130 -0.76 -25.31 -28.40
CA LYS A 130 -1.17 -25.07 -29.80
C LYS A 130 -0.22 -25.75 -30.78
N ALA A 131 1.09 -25.72 -30.54
CA ALA A 131 2.07 -26.40 -31.38
C ALA A 131 1.89 -27.93 -31.35
N ALA A 132 1.65 -28.51 -30.16
CA ALA A 132 1.41 -29.94 -29.99
C ALA A 132 0.09 -30.39 -30.63
N GLU A 133 -0.99 -29.61 -30.47
CA GLU A 133 -2.29 -29.86 -31.10
C GLU A 133 -2.19 -29.78 -32.62
N GLN A 134 -1.49 -28.77 -33.16
CA GLN A 134 -1.25 -28.67 -34.61
C GLN A 134 -0.40 -29.83 -35.13
N ALA A 135 0.62 -30.27 -34.40
CA ALA A 135 1.44 -31.42 -34.78
C ALA A 135 0.63 -32.73 -34.78
N ARG A 136 -0.25 -32.92 -33.79
CA ARG A 136 -1.16 -34.07 -33.72
C ARG A 136 -2.19 -34.04 -34.85
N ALA A 137 -2.79 -32.89 -35.13
CA ALA A 137 -3.75 -32.72 -36.22
C ALA A 137 -3.11 -33.04 -37.58
N LYS A 138 -1.87 -32.59 -37.82
CA LYS A 138 -1.13 -32.94 -39.05
C LYS A 138 -0.88 -34.45 -39.19
N LYS A 139 -0.49 -35.12 -38.11
CA LYS A 139 -0.28 -36.58 -38.11
C LYS A 139 -1.58 -37.33 -38.35
N LEU A 140 -2.68 -36.93 -37.70
CA LEU A 140 -4.00 -37.51 -37.92
C LEU A 140 -4.47 -37.33 -39.36
N ALA A 141 -4.30 -36.14 -39.94
CA ALA A 141 -4.65 -35.88 -41.34
C ALA A 141 -3.84 -36.73 -42.34
N GLN A 142 -2.56 -37.00 -42.06
CA GLN A 142 -1.75 -37.90 -42.88
C GLN A 142 -2.23 -39.35 -42.78
N ILE A 143 -2.51 -39.84 -41.57
CA ILE A 143 -3.05 -41.19 -41.35
C ILE A 143 -4.41 -41.34 -42.03
N GLU A 144 -5.28 -40.33 -41.92
CA GLU A 144 -6.60 -40.36 -42.54
C GLU A 144 -6.53 -40.34 -44.07
N ALA A 145 -5.57 -39.61 -44.65
CA ALA A 145 -5.28 -39.67 -46.08
C ALA A 145 -4.74 -41.06 -46.52
N GLU A 146 -3.87 -41.69 -45.74
CA GLU A 146 -3.38 -43.06 -46.00
C GLU A 146 -4.51 -44.11 -45.90
N VAL A 147 -5.39 -43.97 -44.92
CA VAL A 147 -6.57 -44.83 -44.77
C VAL A 147 -7.50 -44.69 -45.98
N GLN A 148 -7.82 -43.45 -46.38
CA GLN A 148 -8.67 -43.21 -47.56
C GLN A 148 -8.01 -43.69 -48.86
N ALA A 149 -6.69 -43.64 -48.98
CA ALA A 149 -5.97 -44.17 -50.14
C ALA A 149 -5.99 -45.71 -50.20
N CYS A 150 -6.04 -46.40 -49.05
CA CYS A 150 -6.11 -47.87 -49.00
C CYS A 150 -7.53 -48.43 -49.23
N TYR A 151 -8.56 -47.66 -48.91
CA TYR A 151 -9.95 -48.09 -49.09
C TYR A 151 -10.58 -47.37 -50.28
N SER A 152 -10.63 -48.05 -51.44
CA SER A 152 -11.43 -47.59 -52.57
C SER A 152 -12.91 -47.45 -52.16
N PRO A 153 -13.63 -46.40 -52.61
CA PRO A 153 -15.05 -46.25 -52.32
C PRO A 153 -15.83 -47.50 -52.74
N LEU A 154 -16.71 -47.98 -51.85
CA LEU A 154 -17.47 -49.20 -52.04
C LEU A 154 -18.59 -48.94 -53.06
N GLU A 155 -18.33 -49.22 -54.34
CA GLU A 155 -19.35 -49.15 -55.39
C GLU A 155 -20.31 -50.34 -55.25
N ILE A 156 -21.55 -50.06 -54.82
CA ILE A 156 -22.64 -51.03 -54.77
C ILE A 156 -23.45 -50.85 -56.07
N PRO A 157 -23.47 -51.83 -56.99
CA PRO A 157 -24.32 -51.77 -58.17
C PRO A 157 -25.80 -51.79 -57.79
N ALA A 158 -26.60 -51.00 -58.52
CA ALA A 158 -28.06 -50.92 -58.36
C ALA A 158 -28.77 -52.23 -58.75
#